data_AF-A0A1Y3NLK4-F1
#
_entry.id   AF-A0A1Y3NLK4-F1
#
_cell.length_a   1.000
_cell.length_b   1.000
_cell.length_c   1.000
_cell.angle_alpha   90.00
_cell.angle_beta   90.00
_cell.angle_gamma   90.00
#
_symmetry.space_group_name_H-M   'P 1'
#
loop_
_entity.id
_entity.type
_entity.pdbx_description
1 polymer ?
#
loop_
_entity_poly.entity_id
_entity_poly.type
_entity_poly.pdbx_seq_one_letter_code
_entity_poly.pdbx_strand_id
1 'polypeptide(L)'
;MDSSEIYRIKLFLVCFRNIACAVAGITSDANILVDYARRVALSYRKTYLENIPVEAFVQRICDVKQDYTQHGGLRPFGVSFIYAGYDDKFGFQLYHSDPSGNYSGWKANCIGANSPNAHSILKQEYKEDMTLKEAKSLAVKVLSKTMDSTTLGGEKCKL
;
A
#
# COMPACT_ATOMS: atom_id res chain seq x y z
N MET A 1 10.43 1.88 -22.33
CA MET A 1 10.08 2.38 -20.98
C MET A 1 10.87 1.51 -20.02
N ASP A 2 11.83 2.11 -19.32
CA ASP A 2 12.83 1.36 -18.55
C ASP A 2 12.16 0.56 -17.42
N SER A 3 12.53 -0.70 -17.26
CA SER A 3 11.95 -1.60 -16.27
C SER A 3 12.14 -1.10 -14.84
N SER A 4 13.20 -0.31 -14.59
CA SER A 4 13.41 0.40 -13.32
C SER A 4 12.29 1.39 -12.98
N GLU A 5 11.64 1.97 -13.99
CA GLU A 5 10.58 2.96 -13.85
C GLU A 5 9.26 2.28 -13.47
N ILE A 6 9.00 1.07 -13.98
CA ILE A 6 7.79 0.27 -13.70
C ILE A 6 7.71 -0.15 -12.22
N TYR A 7 8.82 -0.52 -11.59
CA TYR A 7 8.82 -0.84 -10.15
C TYR A 7 8.69 0.39 -9.28
N ARG A 8 9.30 1.50 -9.71
CA ARG A 8 9.20 2.80 -9.04
C ARG A 8 7.77 3.36 -9.03
N ILE A 9 6.93 2.92 -9.98
CA ILE A 9 5.55 3.37 -10.14
C ILE A 9 4.58 2.74 -9.11
N LYS A 10 4.94 1.65 -8.42
CA LYS A 10 4.00 0.97 -7.51
C LYS A 10 4.28 1.17 -6.02
N LEU A 11 5.53 1.46 -5.63
CA LEU A 11 5.90 1.68 -4.23
C LEU A 11 6.34 3.14 -4.03
N PHE A 12 5.60 3.85 -3.19
CA PHE A 12 5.85 5.25 -2.88
C PHE A 12 6.27 5.38 -1.41
N LEU A 13 7.43 5.99 -1.20
CA LEU A 13 7.79 6.52 0.12
C LEU A 13 7.06 7.87 0.28
N VAL A 14 6.22 7.95 1.31
CA VAL A 14 5.31 9.10 1.48
C VAL A 14 5.80 10.05 2.56
N CYS A 15 6.26 9.53 3.70
CA CYS A 15 6.79 10.34 4.79
C CYS A 15 8.19 9.83 5.16
N PHE A 16 9.04 10.72 5.69
CA PHE A 16 10.48 10.57 6.02
C PHE A 16 10.86 9.20 6.61
N ARG A 17 10.88 8.18 5.76
CA ARG A 17 11.22 6.78 6.04
C ARG A 17 10.36 6.06 7.09
N ASN A 18 9.23 6.62 7.55
CA ASN A 18 8.34 5.95 8.53
C ASN A 18 7.11 5.30 7.88
N ILE A 19 6.60 5.82 6.75
CA ILE A 19 5.43 5.28 6.05
C ILE A 19 5.74 5.11 4.57
N ALA A 20 5.51 3.89 4.09
CA ALA A 20 5.52 3.50 2.69
C ALA A 20 4.12 3.09 2.26
N CYS A 21 3.77 3.34 1.00
CA CYS A 21 2.53 2.82 0.43
C CYS A 21 2.78 2.13 -0.91
N ALA A 22 2.02 1.06 -1.15
CA ALA A 22 1.97 0.37 -2.42
C ALA A 22 0.57 0.53 -3.03
N VAL A 23 0.50 0.69 -4.35
CA VAL A 23 -0.75 1.00 -5.05
C VAL A 23 -1.12 -0.07 -6.06
N ALA A 24 -2.42 -0.32 -6.20
CA ALA A 24 -2.99 -1.10 -7.30
C ALA A 24 -4.24 -0.41 -7.84
N GLY A 25 -4.33 -0.27 -9.16
CA GLY A 25 -5.43 0.42 -9.84
C GLY A 25 -4.92 1.48 -10.81
N ILE A 26 -5.68 2.56 -10.97
CA ILE A 26 -5.39 3.64 -11.91
C ILE A 26 -4.21 4.49 -11.41
N THR A 27 -3.10 4.48 -12.14
CA THR A 27 -1.85 5.16 -11.72
C THR A 27 -2.00 6.68 -11.59
N SER A 28 -2.81 7.33 -12.44
CA SER A 28 -3.03 8.78 -12.35
C SER A 28 -3.72 9.17 -11.03
N ASP A 29 -4.68 8.36 -10.59
CA ASP A 29 -5.40 8.54 -9.33
C ASP A 29 -4.48 8.29 -8.15
N ALA A 30 -3.63 7.26 -8.28
CA ALA A 30 -2.61 6.94 -7.29
C ALA A 30 -1.67 8.13 -7.05
N ASN A 31 -1.16 8.75 -8.11
CA ASN A 31 -0.24 9.89 -7.99
C ASN A 31 -0.88 11.08 -7.27
N ILE A 32 -2.13 11.41 -7.61
CA ILE A 32 -2.89 12.50 -6.96
C ILE A 32 -3.01 12.24 -5.45
N LEU A 33 -3.40 11.03 -5.07
CA LEU A 33 -3.57 10.64 -3.67
C LEU A 33 -2.23 10.55 -2.93
N VAL A 34 -1.16 10.08 -3.57
CA VAL A 34 0.19 10.07 -2.98
C VAL A 34 0.68 11.49 -2.70
N ASP A 35 0.47 12.43 -3.62
CA ASP A 35 0.89 13.82 -3.43
C ASP A 35 0.03 14.54 -2.39
N TYR A 36 -1.26 14.20 -2.28
CA TYR A 36 -2.09 14.62 -1.15
C TYR A 36 -1.54 14.05 0.17
N ALA A 37 -1.25 12.76 0.21
CA ALA A 37 -0.74 12.08 1.40
C ALA A 37 0.60 12.66 1.88
N ARG A 38 1.53 12.99 0.96
CA ARG A 38 2.79 13.69 1.28
C ARG A 38 2.53 15.04 1.94
N ARG A 39 1.58 15.81 1.42
CA ARG A 39 1.19 17.12 1.98
C ARG A 39 0.59 16.99 3.38
N VAL A 40 -0.28 15.99 3.60
CA VAL A 40 -0.85 15.71 4.93
C VAL A 40 0.25 15.40 5.94
N ALA A 41 1.17 14.48 5.59
CA ALA A 41 2.24 14.10 6.48
C ALA A 41 3.19 15.26 6.82
N LEU A 42 3.54 16.09 5.81
CA LEU A 42 4.38 17.26 6.02
C LEU A 42 3.68 18.33 6.87
N SER A 43 2.39 18.59 6.62
CA SER A 43 1.60 19.55 7.37
C SER A 43 1.47 19.17 8.84
N TYR A 44 1.20 17.88 9.11
CA TYR A 44 1.15 17.35 10.47
C TYR A 44 2.48 17.57 11.20
N ARG A 45 3.59 17.17 10.57
CA ARG A 45 4.92 17.36 11.14
C ARG A 45 5.28 18.82 11.34
N LYS A 46 4.88 19.71 10.44
CA LYS A 46 5.10 21.16 10.62
C LYS A 46 4.35 21.71 11.83
N THR A 47 3.18 21.16 12.13
CA THR A 47 2.30 21.65 13.20
C THR A 47 2.69 21.07 14.56
N TYR A 48 2.93 19.76 14.62
CA TYR A 48 3.16 19.02 15.87
C TYR A 48 4.63 18.68 16.11
N LEU A 49 5.52 18.96 15.16
CA LEU A 49 6.95 18.63 15.19
C LEU A 49 7.27 17.13 15.36
N GLU A 50 6.27 16.27 15.17
CA GLU A 50 6.37 14.82 15.25
C GLU A 50 5.88 14.14 13.96
N ASN A 51 6.19 12.85 13.80
CA ASN A 51 5.67 12.08 12.68
C ASN A 51 4.18 11.74 12.90
N ILE A 52 3.40 11.79 11.83
CA ILE A 52 1.98 11.42 11.90
C ILE A 52 1.82 9.93 12.27
N PRO A 53 0.93 9.57 13.21
CA PRO A 53 0.57 8.18 13.48
C PRO A 53 0.05 7.48 12.22
N VAL A 54 0.34 6.19 12.06
CA VAL A 54 0.05 5.47 10.81
C VAL A 54 -1.45 5.41 10.54
N GLU A 55 -2.25 5.08 11.54
CA GLU A 55 -3.71 5.03 11.42
C GLU A 55 -4.32 6.38 11.06
N ALA A 56 -3.90 7.45 11.73
CA ALA A 56 -4.38 8.80 11.46
C ALA A 56 -4.05 9.25 10.02
N PHE A 57 -2.87 8.87 9.53
CA PHE A 57 -2.48 9.12 8.14
C PHE A 57 -3.37 8.36 7.14
N VAL A 58 -3.66 7.08 7.39
CA VAL A 58 -4.54 6.28 6.54
C VAL A 58 -5.95 6.84 6.52
N GLN A 59 -6.48 7.20 7.69
CA GLN A 59 -7.81 7.78 7.82
C GLN A 59 -7.97 9.04 6.97
N ARG A 60 -7.01 9.97 6.99
CA ARG A 60 -7.06 11.21 6.18
C ARG A 60 -7.16 10.95 4.68
N ILE A 61 -6.48 9.93 4.18
CA ILE A 61 -6.53 9.56 2.76
C ILE A 61 -7.87 8.90 2.43
N CYS A 62 -8.35 8.06 3.34
CA CYS A 62 -9.65 7.39 3.25
C CYS A 62 -10.83 8.36 3.26
N ASP A 63 -10.78 9.42 4.08
CA ASP A 63 -11.79 10.47 4.11
C ASP A 63 -11.89 11.15 2.73
N VAL A 64 -10.75 11.50 2.12
CA VAL A 64 -10.73 12.07 0.76
C VAL A 64 -11.28 11.10 -0.28
N LYS A 65 -10.96 9.80 -0.17
CA LYS A 65 -11.51 8.79 -1.08
C LYS A 65 -13.03 8.71 -0.95
N GLN A 66 -13.53 8.70 0.29
CA GLN A 66 -14.94 8.61 0.61
C GLN A 66 -15.69 9.86 0.12
N ASP A 67 -15.11 11.05 0.26
CA ASP A 67 -15.74 12.31 -0.20
C ASP A 67 -16.11 12.26 -1.68
N TYR A 68 -15.26 11.62 -2.51
CA TYR A 68 -15.48 11.42 -3.95
C TYR A 68 -16.51 10.33 -4.28
N THR A 69 -17.01 9.60 -3.28
CA THR A 69 -18.10 8.62 -3.42
C THR A 69 -19.46 9.18 -2.99
N GLN A 70 -19.47 10.16 -2.08
CA GLN A 70 -20.71 10.71 -1.52
C GLN A 70 -21.16 11.99 -2.22
N HIS A 71 -20.21 12.84 -2.62
CA HIS A 71 -20.53 14.08 -3.32
C HIS A 71 -20.66 13.83 -4.83
N GLY A 72 -21.85 14.08 -5.37
CA GLY A 72 -22.14 13.88 -6.79
C GLY A 72 -21.29 14.76 -7.72
N GLY A 73 -21.02 14.25 -8.92
CA GLY A 73 -20.34 15.01 -9.99
C GLY A 73 -18.86 14.68 -10.17
N LEU A 74 -18.26 13.90 -9.28
CA LEU A 74 -16.89 13.40 -9.41
C LEU A 74 -16.90 11.86 -9.47
N ARG A 75 -15.98 11.28 -10.22
CA ARG A 75 -15.78 9.83 -10.21
C ARG A 75 -14.95 9.41 -8.99
N PRO A 76 -15.24 8.27 -8.35
CA PRO A 76 -14.38 7.73 -7.30
C PRO A 76 -12.96 7.45 -7.77
N PHE A 77 -12.01 7.45 -6.83
CA PHE A 77 -10.63 7.07 -7.09
C PHE A 77 -10.52 5.57 -7.35
N GLY A 78 -10.08 5.17 -8.54
CA GLY A 78 -9.97 3.77 -8.95
C GLY A 78 -8.70 3.08 -8.44
N VAL A 79 -8.34 3.28 -7.16
CA VAL A 79 -7.07 2.79 -6.60
C VAL A 79 -7.20 2.28 -5.16
N SER A 80 -6.67 1.08 -4.94
CA SER A 80 -6.45 0.51 -3.62
C SER A 80 -5.01 0.76 -3.18
N PHE A 81 -4.83 0.96 -1.87
CA PHE A 81 -3.53 1.17 -1.26
C PHE A 81 -3.27 0.11 -0.19
N ILE A 82 -2.04 -0.36 -0.13
CA ILE A 82 -1.46 -0.98 1.07
C ILE A 82 -0.54 0.07 1.71
N TYR A 83 -0.68 0.31 3.00
CA TYR A 83 0.17 1.20 3.77
C TYR A 83 0.96 0.36 4.77
N ALA A 84 2.29 0.51 4.76
CA ALA A 84 3.16 -0.08 5.75
C ALA A 84 3.88 1.05 6.48
N GLY A 85 3.79 1.07 7.80
CA GLY A 85 4.42 2.10 8.59
C GLY A 85 4.82 1.64 9.98
N TYR A 86 5.60 2.48 10.63
CA TYR A 86 5.97 2.32 12.03
C TYR A 86 5.64 3.59 12.80
N ASP A 87 5.05 3.43 13.98
CA ASP A 87 4.99 4.47 15.00
C ASP A 87 5.36 3.92 16.37
N ASP A 88 5.66 4.83 17.30
CA ASP A 88 6.16 4.47 18.64
C ASP A 88 5.06 3.90 19.55
N LYS A 89 3.78 4.03 19.18
CA LYS A 89 2.64 3.61 20.02
C LYS A 89 2.21 2.19 19.75
N PHE A 90 2.08 1.82 18.47
CA PHE A 90 1.55 0.54 18.01
C PHE A 90 2.57 -0.28 17.22
N GLY A 91 3.77 0.27 16.99
CA GLY A 91 4.85 -0.41 16.29
C GLY A 91 4.59 -0.53 14.79
N PHE A 92 5.02 -1.66 14.20
CA PHE A 92 4.83 -1.93 12.78
C PHE A 92 3.38 -2.25 12.47
N GLN A 93 2.80 -1.48 11.55
CA GLN A 93 1.41 -1.57 11.16
C GLN A 93 1.27 -1.70 9.66
N LEU A 94 0.28 -2.49 9.24
CA LEU A 94 -0.07 -2.69 7.85
C LEU A 94 -1.57 -2.45 7.69
N TYR A 95 -1.92 -1.51 6.82
CA TYR A 95 -3.30 -1.17 6.50
C TYR A 95 -3.58 -1.36 5.02
N HIS A 96 -4.83 -1.62 4.69
CA HIS A 96 -5.32 -1.61 3.31
C HIS A 96 -6.55 -0.73 3.21
N SER A 97 -6.61 0.06 2.13
CA SER A 97 -7.81 0.83 1.78
C SER A 97 -8.26 0.55 0.35
N ASP A 98 -9.57 0.51 0.16
CA ASP A 98 -10.21 0.32 -1.13
C ASP A 98 -10.66 1.67 -1.76
N PRO A 99 -11.23 1.68 -2.98
CA PRO A 99 -11.81 2.87 -3.60
C PRO A 99 -12.98 3.51 -2.85
N SER A 100 -13.66 2.77 -1.97
CA SER A 100 -14.83 3.28 -1.23
C SER A 100 -14.44 4.20 -0.06
N GLY A 101 -13.16 4.19 0.31
CA GLY A 101 -12.65 4.91 1.48
C GLY A 101 -12.62 4.04 2.74
N ASN A 102 -13.11 2.80 2.70
CA ASN A 102 -12.92 1.88 3.82
C ASN A 102 -11.45 1.48 3.97
N TYR A 103 -10.99 1.38 5.21
CA TYR A 103 -9.68 0.81 5.54
C TYR A 103 -9.78 -0.26 6.62
N SER A 104 -8.80 -1.15 6.63
CA SER A 104 -8.69 -2.26 7.58
C SER A 104 -7.24 -2.55 7.90
N GLY A 105 -6.96 -2.98 9.12
CA GLY A 105 -5.64 -3.44 9.57
C GLY A 105 -5.41 -4.91 9.21
N TRP A 106 -4.18 -5.26 8.83
CA TRP A 106 -3.80 -6.59 8.38
C TRP A 106 -2.46 -7.03 8.99
N LYS A 107 -2.26 -8.34 9.14
CA LYS A 107 -0.94 -8.93 9.47
C LYS A 107 -0.12 -9.20 8.22
N ALA A 108 -0.79 -9.67 7.17
CA ALA A 108 -0.25 -9.81 5.83
C ALA A 108 -1.38 -9.59 4.81
N ASN A 109 -1.09 -8.88 3.73
CA ASN A 109 -2.11 -8.54 2.73
C ASN A 109 -1.51 -8.49 1.31
N CYS A 110 -2.36 -8.67 0.31
CA CYS A 110 -2.04 -8.57 -1.10
C CYS A 110 -3.19 -7.89 -1.85
N ILE A 111 -2.86 -6.99 -2.77
CA ILE A 111 -3.83 -6.30 -3.64
C ILE A 111 -3.48 -6.52 -5.11
N GLY A 112 -4.49 -6.43 -5.97
CA GLY A 112 -4.35 -6.56 -7.42
C GLY A 112 -4.81 -7.91 -7.97
N ALA A 113 -4.26 -8.29 -9.13
CA ALA A 113 -4.62 -9.53 -9.81
C ALA A 113 -4.24 -10.76 -8.96
N ASN A 114 -5.09 -11.79 -9.00
CA ASN A 114 -4.89 -13.06 -8.28
C ASN A 114 -4.75 -12.93 -6.74
N SER A 115 -5.25 -11.83 -6.14
CA SER A 115 -5.23 -11.66 -4.68
C SER A 115 -5.95 -12.78 -3.89
N PRO A 116 -7.02 -13.46 -4.37
CA PRO A 116 -7.62 -14.56 -3.61
C PRO A 116 -6.67 -15.76 -3.42
N ASN A 117 -5.87 -16.07 -4.45
CA ASN A 117 -4.84 -17.12 -4.37
C ASN A 117 -3.70 -16.68 -3.45
N ALA A 118 -3.26 -15.42 -3.57
CA ALA A 118 -2.25 -14.83 -2.69
C ALA A 118 -2.65 -14.94 -1.21
N HIS A 119 -3.91 -14.59 -0.89
CA HIS A 119 -4.46 -14.69 0.45
C HIS A 119 -4.49 -16.13 0.97
N SER A 120 -4.78 -17.11 0.12
CA SER A 120 -4.78 -18.52 0.51
C SER A 120 -3.38 -18.98 0.95
N ILE A 121 -2.34 -18.61 0.20
CA ILE A 121 -0.95 -18.91 0.53
C ILE A 121 -0.52 -18.18 1.81
N LEU A 122 -0.86 -16.89 1.93
CA LEU A 122 -0.56 -16.11 3.12
C LEU A 122 -1.22 -16.71 4.37
N LYS A 123 -2.48 -17.13 4.30
CA LYS A 123 -3.17 -17.78 5.43
C LYS A 123 -2.53 -19.10 5.86
N GLN A 124 -1.95 -19.85 4.93
CA GLN A 124 -1.33 -21.15 5.23
C GLN A 124 0.10 -21.03 5.76
N GLU A 125 0.88 -20.10 5.22
CA GLU A 125 2.32 -20.04 5.46
C GLU A 125 2.75 -18.91 6.41
N TYR A 126 1.93 -17.88 6.62
CA TYR A 126 2.23 -16.80 7.56
C TYR A 126 2.19 -17.27 9.01
N LYS A 127 3.18 -16.85 9.81
CA LYS A 127 3.23 -17.03 11.26
C LYS A 127 3.59 -15.71 11.92
N GLU A 128 3.12 -15.50 13.16
CA GLU A 128 3.36 -14.24 13.87
C GLU A 128 4.84 -14.05 14.23
N ASP A 129 5.53 -15.13 14.58
CA ASP A 129 6.93 -15.12 15.02
C ASP A 129 7.95 -15.22 13.88
N MET A 130 7.58 -14.82 12.65
CA MET A 130 8.49 -14.89 11.50
C MET A 130 9.60 -13.84 11.59
N THR A 131 10.81 -14.24 11.26
CA THR A 131 11.91 -13.30 11.06
C THR A 131 11.71 -12.47 9.79
N LEU A 132 12.32 -11.28 9.71
CA LEU A 132 12.25 -10.43 8.52
C LEU A 132 12.73 -11.17 7.24
N LYS A 133 13.71 -12.06 7.37
CA LYS A 133 14.24 -12.84 6.23
C LYS A 133 13.21 -13.85 5.72
N GLU A 134 12.53 -14.55 6.62
CA GLU A 134 11.45 -15.48 6.28
C GLU A 134 10.25 -14.74 5.70
N ALA A 135 9.86 -13.61 6.29
CA ALA A 135 8.77 -12.78 5.79
C ALA A 135 9.04 -12.26 4.37
N LYS A 136 10.28 -11.82 4.08
CA LYS A 136 10.71 -11.46 2.73
C LYS A 136 10.64 -12.65 1.76
N SER A 137 11.13 -13.81 2.19
CA SER A 137 11.08 -15.03 1.35
C SER A 137 9.63 -15.44 1.04
N LEU A 138 8.74 -15.35 2.04
CA LEU A 138 7.31 -15.61 1.86
C LEU A 138 6.67 -14.60 0.90
N ALA A 139 6.96 -13.30 1.05
CA ALA A 139 6.44 -12.27 0.14
C ALA A 139 6.86 -12.51 -1.32
N VAL A 140 8.13 -12.86 -1.56
CA VAL A 140 8.64 -13.23 -2.89
C VAL A 140 7.95 -14.48 -3.41
N LYS A 141 7.80 -15.52 -2.57
CA LYS A 141 7.12 -16.77 -2.94
C LYS A 141 5.66 -16.55 -3.33
N VAL A 142 4.93 -15.75 -2.56
CA VAL A 142 3.54 -15.38 -2.85
C VAL A 142 3.47 -14.61 -4.16
N LEU A 143 4.37 -13.64 -4.38
CA LEU A 143 4.43 -12.88 -5.62
C LEU A 143 4.70 -13.79 -6.82
N SER A 144 5.69 -14.68 -6.73
CA SER A 144 6.03 -15.62 -7.82
C SER A 144 4.90 -16.60 -8.14
N LYS A 145 4.15 -17.07 -7.14
CA LYS A 145 3.02 -17.99 -7.34
C LYS A 145 1.76 -17.31 -7.88
N THR A 146 1.64 -16.00 -7.75
CA THR A 146 0.46 -15.23 -8.15
C THR A 146 0.64 -14.53 -9.49
N MET A 147 1.88 -14.36 -9.93
CA MET A 147 2.23 -13.94 -11.28
C MET A 147 2.06 -15.10 -12.27
N ASP A 148 1.01 -15.05 -13.09
CA ASP A 148 0.82 -16.01 -14.17
C ASP A 148 1.93 -15.87 -15.23
N SER A 149 2.55 -16.99 -15.60
CA SER A 149 3.69 -17.10 -16.53
C SER A 149 3.37 -16.75 -17.99
N THR A 150 2.15 -16.33 -18.32
CA THR A 150 1.75 -15.95 -19.68
C THR A 150 2.13 -14.51 -20.06
N THR A 151 2.57 -13.67 -19.11
CA THR A 151 3.05 -12.30 -19.40
C THR A 151 4.50 -12.11 -18.93
N LEU A 152 5.37 -13.05 -19.29
CA LEU A 152 6.82 -12.99 -19.05
C LEU A 152 7.47 -11.86 -19.87
N GLY A 153 7.45 -10.65 -19.33
CA GLY A 153 8.58 -9.74 -19.49
C GLY A 153 9.55 -10.05 -18.36
N GLY A 154 10.67 -10.73 -18.65
CA GLY A 154 11.63 -11.28 -17.69
C GLY A 154 12.34 -10.26 -16.77
N GLU A 155 11.87 -9.02 -16.74
CA GLU A 155 12.46 -7.91 -16.00
C GLU A 155 11.60 -7.45 -14.80
N LYS A 156 10.49 -8.15 -14.48
CA LYS A 156 9.48 -7.75 -13.47
C LYS A 156 9.62 -8.34 -12.06
N CYS A 157 10.66 -9.14 -11.77
CA CYS A 157 10.97 -9.53 -10.40
C CYS A 157 12.48 -9.51 -10.07
N LYS A 158 13.08 -8.32 -9.94
CA LYS A 158 14.37 -8.13 -9.26
C LYS A 158 14.23 -6.99 -8.26
N LEU A 159 14.22 -7.35 -6.98
CA LEU A 159 14.27 -6.42 -5.83
C LEU A 159 15.68 -5.85 -5.66
#